data_AF-A0A6M2DQJ5-F1
#
_entry.id   AF-A0A6M2DQJ5-F1
#
_cell.length_a   1.000
_cell.length_b   1.000
_cell.length_c   1.000
_cell.angle_alpha   90.00
_cell.angle_beta   90.00
_cell.angle_gamma   90.00
#
_symmetry.space_group_name_H-M   'P 1'
#
loop_
_entity.id
_entity.type
_entity.pdbx_description
1 polymer ?
#
loop_
_entity_poly.entity_id
_entity_poly.type
_entity_poly.pdbx_seq_one_letter_code
_entity_poly.pdbx_strand_id
1 'polypeptide(L)'
;MLNPHLQIIQLILLKAKIELLKNPKLKSLQIHLLENLSPKKKRMRCKVCGKRLTITTAMVCRCGGTFCAQHRYAETHSCTYDYKEEGRKQIEQDNPVVTAPKLPKI
;
A
#
# COMPACT_ATOMS: atom_id res chain seq x y z
N MET A 1 26.50 39.16 -25.94
CA MET A 1 25.48 40.13 -25.51
C MET A 1 24.16 39.76 -26.18
N LEU A 2 23.36 38.90 -25.55
CA LEU A 2 22.13 38.39 -26.16
C LEU A 2 21.06 39.48 -26.17
N ASN A 3 20.47 39.70 -27.34
CA ASN A 3 19.55 40.79 -27.64
C ASN A 3 18.38 40.81 -26.63
N PRO A 4 18.21 41.91 -25.85
CA PRO A 4 17.20 41.98 -24.78
C PRO A 4 15.78 41.79 -25.31
N HIS A 5 15.54 42.14 -26.57
CA HIS A 5 14.26 41.92 -27.24
C HIS A 5 13.93 40.42 -27.41
N LEU A 6 14.94 39.60 -27.70
CA LEU A 6 14.78 38.15 -27.86
C LEU A 6 14.43 37.46 -26.53
N GLN A 7 14.98 37.95 -25.41
CA GLN A 7 14.67 37.48 -24.06
C GLN A 7 13.23 37.82 -23.65
N ILE A 8 12.75 39.01 -24.01
CA ILE A 8 11.36 39.43 -23.78
C ILE A 8 10.39 38.55 -24.58
N ILE A 9 10.68 38.31 -25.86
CA ILE A 9 9.86 37.40 -26.70
C ILE A 9 9.81 36.00 -26.07
N GLN A 10 10.94 35.46 -25.63
CA GLN A 10 10.99 34.13 -25.03
C GLN A 10 10.21 34.05 -23.70
N LEU A 11 10.23 35.11 -22.90
CA LEU A 11 9.42 35.22 -21.69
C LEU A 11 7.91 35.33 -22.00
N ILE A 12 7.52 36.06 -23.04
CA ILE A 12 6.13 36.16 -23.48
C ILE A 12 5.61 34.80 -23.95
N LEU A 13 6.39 34.10 -24.78
CA LEU A 13 6.06 32.75 -25.25
C LEU A 13 5.97 31.75 -24.09
N LEU A 14 6.87 31.83 -23.12
CA LEU A 14 6.86 30.97 -21.93
C LEU A 14 5.64 31.25 -21.04
N LYS A 15 5.30 32.53 -20.82
CA LYS A 15 4.09 32.93 -20.08
C LYS A 15 2.82 32.42 -20.77
N ALA A 16 2.71 32.58 -22.09
CA ALA A 16 1.58 32.05 -22.86
C ALA A 16 1.47 30.52 -22.74
N LYS A 17 2.61 29.79 -22.78
CA LYS A 17 2.64 28.33 -22.59
C LYS A 17 2.14 27.92 -21.20
N ILE A 18 2.51 28.65 -20.16
CA ILE A 18 2.03 28.41 -18.78
C ILE A 18 0.51 28.68 -18.68
N GLU A 19 0.02 29.72 -19.34
CA GLU A 19 -1.41 30.07 -19.38
C GLU A 19 -2.24 28.96 -20.05
N LEU A 20 -1.74 28.39 -21.16
CA LEU A 20 -2.37 27.27 -21.85
C LEU A 20 -2.41 26.00 -20.99
N LEU A 21 -1.39 25.74 -20.17
CA LEU A 21 -1.38 24.60 -19.22
C LEU A 21 -2.34 24.80 -18.03
N LYS A 22 -2.65 26.06 -17.68
CA LYS A 22 -3.66 26.40 -16.68
C LYS A 22 -5.09 26.36 -17.21
N ASN A 23 -5.28 26.07 -18.50
CA ASN A 23 -6.61 25.99 -19.11
C ASN A 23 -7.46 24.89 -18.45
N PRO A 24 -8.59 25.24 -17.82
CA PRO A 24 -9.41 24.30 -17.07
C PRO A 24 -10.03 23.22 -17.97
N LYS A 25 -10.24 23.51 -19.27
CA LYS A 25 -10.80 22.58 -20.25
C LYS A 25 -9.83 21.45 -20.59
N LEU A 26 -8.53 21.75 -20.72
CA LEU A 26 -7.49 20.74 -20.96
C LEU A 26 -7.27 19.88 -19.70
N LYS A 27 -7.31 20.50 -18.52
CA LYS A 27 -7.14 19.81 -17.23
C LYS A 27 -8.30 18.86 -16.93
N SER A 28 -9.54 19.25 -17.21
CA SER A 28 -10.72 18.39 -17.01
C SER A 28 -10.76 17.20 -17.96
N LEU A 29 -10.37 17.39 -19.23
CA LEU A 29 -10.22 16.31 -20.21
C LEU A 29 -9.18 15.26 -19.77
N GLN A 30 -8.05 15.71 -19.22
CA GLN A 30 -7.00 14.83 -18.72
C GLN A 30 -7.45 14.03 -17.47
N ILE A 31 -8.17 14.67 -16.54
CA ILE A 31 -8.72 14.01 -15.34
C ILE A 31 -9.74 12.93 -15.74
N HIS A 32 -10.67 13.24 -16.64
CA HIS A 32 -11.69 12.30 -17.08
C HIS A 32 -11.09 11.07 -17.79
N LEU A 33 -10.01 11.26 -18.58
CA LEU A 33 -9.31 10.14 -19.21
C LEU A 33 -8.61 9.25 -18.16
N LEU A 34 -7.96 9.85 -17.15
CA LEU A 34 -7.31 9.11 -16.06
C LEU A 34 -8.31 8.32 -15.20
N GLU A 35 -9.49 8.88 -14.95
CA GLU A 35 -10.57 8.19 -14.22
C GLU A 35 -11.09 6.97 -15.00
N ASN A 36 -11.21 7.09 -16.32
CA ASN A 36 -11.68 5.98 -17.18
C ASN A 36 -10.64 4.88 -17.37
N LEU A 37 -9.35 5.19 -17.26
CA LEU A 37 -8.26 4.21 -17.25
C LEU A 37 -8.03 3.59 -15.87
N SER A 38 -8.71 4.07 -14.83
CA SER A 38 -8.55 3.53 -13.49
C SER A 38 -9.14 2.11 -13.41
N PRO A 39 -8.39 1.12 -12.92
CA PRO A 39 -8.90 -0.24 -12.79
C PRO A 39 -10.08 -0.24 -11.82
N LYS A 40 -11.24 -0.75 -12.26
CA LYS A 40 -12.44 -0.87 -11.42
C LYS A 40 -12.07 -1.56 -10.11
N LYS A 41 -12.33 -0.89 -8.98
CA LYS A 41 -12.02 -1.41 -7.63
C LYS A 41 -12.57 -2.83 -7.48
N LYS A 42 -11.67 -3.82 -7.38
CA LYS A 42 -12.03 -5.22 -7.22
C LYS A 42 -12.79 -5.35 -5.90
N ARG A 43 -14.03 -5.82 -5.96
CA ARG A 43 -14.88 -6.01 -4.77
C ARG A 43 -14.27 -7.12 -3.91
N MET A 44 -13.82 -6.79 -2.71
CA MET A 44 -13.26 -7.76 -1.77
C MET A 44 -14.38 -8.65 -1.19
N ARG A 45 -14.13 -9.96 -1.06
CA ARG A 45 -15.07 -10.94 -0.52
C ARG A 45 -14.34 -11.90 0.41
N CYS A 46 -15.05 -12.39 1.42
CA CYS A 46 -14.54 -13.43 2.31
C CYS A 46 -14.28 -14.72 1.51
N LYS A 47 -13.09 -15.33 1.64
CA LYS A 47 -12.77 -16.60 0.97
C LYS A 47 -13.57 -17.80 1.50
N VAL A 48 -14.08 -17.74 2.74
CA VAL A 48 -14.90 -18.83 3.30
C VAL A 48 -16.38 -18.68 2.95
N CYS A 49 -17.00 -17.55 3.32
CA CYS A 49 -18.46 -17.38 3.20
C CYS A 49 -18.92 -16.48 2.04
N GLY A 50 -18.01 -15.96 1.21
CA GLY A 50 -18.35 -15.13 0.04
C GLY A 50 -18.96 -13.76 0.34
N LYS A 51 -19.15 -13.41 1.62
CA LYS A 51 -19.68 -12.12 2.09
C LYS A 51 -18.83 -10.97 1.54
N ARG A 52 -19.48 -9.93 0.99
CA ARG A 52 -18.79 -8.72 0.51
C ARG A 52 -18.13 -8.02 1.69
N LEU A 53 -16.89 -7.62 1.50
CA LEU A 53 -16.07 -6.95 2.51
C LEU A 53 -15.91 -5.48 2.12
N THR A 54 -16.00 -4.63 3.14
CA THR A 54 -15.59 -3.22 3.08
C THR A 54 -14.13 -3.11 3.51
N ILE A 55 -13.50 -1.97 3.27
CA ILE A 55 -12.11 -1.74 3.72
C ILE A 55 -11.97 -1.97 5.23
N THR A 56 -12.97 -1.57 6.02
CA THR A 56 -13.00 -1.74 7.48
C THR A 56 -13.19 -3.19 7.94
N THR A 57 -13.98 -3.97 7.18
CA THR A 57 -14.32 -5.36 7.57
C THR A 57 -13.43 -6.39 6.89
N ALA A 58 -12.63 -5.98 5.92
CA ALA A 58 -11.65 -6.80 5.25
C ALA A 58 -10.41 -6.94 6.12
N MET A 59 -10.07 -8.19 6.41
CA MET A 59 -8.84 -8.53 7.11
C MET A 59 -8.10 -9.59 6.32
N VAL A 60 -6.81 -9.35 6.15
CA VAL A 60 -5.91 -10.20 5.39
C VAL A 60 -5.20 -11.12 6.36
N CYS A 61 -5.36 -12.43 6.18
CA CYS A 61 -4.60 -13.43 6.92
C CYS A 61 -3.20 -13.62 6.30
N ARG A 62 -2.25 -14.12 7.08
CA ARG A 62 -0.87 -14.39 6.64
C ARG A 62 -0.80 -15.43 5.51
N CYS A 63 -1.82 -16.28 5.36
CA CYS A 63 -1.98 -17.17 4.19
C CYS A 63 -2.37 -16.45 2.88
N GLY A 64 -2.50 -15.12 2.88
CA GLY A 64 -2.89 -14.33 1.70
C GLY A 64 -4.40 -14.36 1.41
N GLY A 65 -5.21 -14.87 2.32
CA GLY A 65 -6.67 -14.82 2.24
C GLY A 65 -7.26 -13.53 2.81
N THR A 66 -8.40 -13.09 2.27
CA THR A 66 -9.20 -12.01 2.86
C THR A 66 -10.48 -12.60 3.45
N PHE A 67 -10.77 -12.25 4.70
CA PHE A 67 -11.88 -12.82 5.47
C PHE A 67 -12.73 -11.74 6.14
N CYS A 68 -13.93 -12.11 6.56
CA CYS A 68 -14.75 -11.28 7.45
C CYS A 68 -14.37 -11.53 8.92
N ALA A 69 -14.90 -10.72 9.83
CA ALA A 69 -14.63 -10.82 11.27
C ALA A 69 -14.87 -12.23 11.86
N GLN A 70 -15.84 -12.97 11.33
CA GLN A 70 -16.17 -14.33 11.79
C GLN A 70 -15.18 -15.40 11.30
N HIS A 71 -14.54 -15.21 10.13
CA HIS A 71 -13.64 -16.19 9.52
C HIS A 71 -12.18 -15.77 9.59
N ARG A 72 -11.85 -14.89 10.54
CA ARG A 72 -10.53 -14.26 10.62
C ARG A 72 -9.45 -15.14 11.20
N TYR A 73 -9.86 -16.01 12.12
CA TYR A 73 -8.97 -16.84 12.91
C TYR A 73 -8.55 -18.05 12.10
N ALA A 74 -7.32 -18.53 12.33
CA ALA A 74 -6.73 -19.62 11.56
C ALA A 74 -7.58 -20.90 11.63
N GLU A 75 -8.20 -21.18 12.79
CA GLU A 75 -9.10 -22.33 12.97
C GLU A 75 -10.35 -22.28 12.07
N THR A 76 -10.83 -21.09 11.71
CA THR A 76 -12.12 -20.90 11.01
C THR A 76 -12.03 -21.05 9.50
N HIS A 77 -10.81 -21.10 8.93
CA HIS A 77 -10.61 -21.17 7.48
C HIS A 77 -9.54 -22.18 7.06
N SER A 78 -9.16 -23.11 7.94
CA SER A 78 -8.12 -24.12 7.69
C SER A 78 -6.84 -23.48 7.15
N CYS A 79 -6.30 -22.52 7.90
CA CYS A 79 -5.12 -21.76 7.47
C CYS A 79 -3.91 -22.67 7.22
N THR A 80 -3.27 -22.52 6.05
CA THR A 80 -2.07 -23.27 5.66
C THR A 80 -0.76 -22.62 6.09
N TYR A 81 -0.83 -21.50 6.82
CA TYR A 81 0.35 -20.74 7.24
C TYR A 81 0.95 -21.33 8.52
N ASP A 82 2.26 -21.58 8.54
CA ASP A 82 2.95 -22.15 9.70
C ASP A 82 3.35 -21.08 10.73
N TYR A 83 2.41 -20.80 11.63
CA TYR A 83 2.66 -19.90 12.77
C TYR A 83 3.66 -20.45 13.78
N LYS A 84 3.87 -21.78 13.84
CA LYS A 84 4.76 -22.39 14.82
C LYS A 84 6.21 -22.16 14.42
N GLU A 85 6.55 -22.39 13.16
CA GLU A 85 7.90 -22.16 12.67
C GLU A 85 8.30 -20.69 12.78
N GLU A 86 7.42 -19.78 12.37
CA GLU A 86 7.67 -18.34 12.47
C GLU A 86 7.83 -17.88 13.93
N GLY A 87 6.97 -18.37 14.82
CA GLY A 87 7.09 -18.07 16.26
C GLY A 87 8.41 -18.53 16.85
N ARG A 88 8.91 -19.72 16.46
CA ARG A 88 10.25 -20.19 16.89
C ARG A 88 11.36 -19.26 16.42
N LYS A 89 11.33 -18.83 15.15
CA LYS A 89 12.33 -17.91 14.60
C LYS A 89 12.32 -16.56 15.31
N GLN A 90 11.15 -16.03 15.66
CA GLN A 90 11.03 -14.78 16.40
C GLN A 90 11.60 -14.91 17.81
N ILE A 91 11.24 -15.98 18.53
CA ILE A 91 11.78 -16.24 19.87
C ILE A 91 13.31 -16.41 19.84
N GLU A 92 13.84 -17.12 18.85
CA GLU A 92 15.28 -17.31 18.69
C GLU A 92 16.00 -15.97 18.44
N GLN A 93 15.40 -15.07 17.66
CA GLN A 93 15.94 -13.73 17.44
C GLN A 93 15.86 -12.85 18.69
N ASP A 94 14.77 -12.94 19.44
CA ASP A 94 14.48 -12.06 20.57
C ASP A 94 15.16 -12.49 21.87
N ASN A 95 15.54 -13.77 22.01
CA ASN A 95 16.09 -14.28 23.25
C ASN A 95 17.60 -13.99 23.34
N PRO A 96 18.04 -13.03 24.19
CA PRO A 96 19.45 -12.73 24.32
C PRO A 96 20.19 -13.92 24.94
N VAL A 97 21.41 -14.18 24.49
CA VAL A 97 22.24 -15.24 25.03
C VAL A 97 22.64 -14.89 26.47
N VAL A 98 22.01 -15.55 27.44
CA VAL A 98 22.32 -15.36 28.87
C VAL A 98 23.51 -16.24 29.25
N THR A 99 24.71 -15.69 29.14
CA THR A 99 25.95 -16.31 29.67
C THR A 99 26.35 -15.62 30.97
N ALA A 100 25.80 -16.09 32.09
CA ALA A 100 26.30 -15.74 33.42
C ALA A 100 27.21 -16.87 33.95
N PRO A 101 28.35 -16.55 34.59
CA PRO A 101 29.18 -17.55 35.24
C PRO A 101 28.38 -18.25 36.35
N LYS A 102 28.49 -19.59 36.43
CA LYS A 102 27.85 -20.37 37.50
C LYS A 102 28.37 -19.88 38.86
N LEU A 103 27.45 -19.57 39.78
CA LEU A 103 27.82 -19.19 41.14
C LEU A 103 28.58 -20.34 41.82
N PRO A 104 29.62 -20.03 42.61
CA PRO A 104 30.33 -21.04 43.37
C PRO A 104 29.38 -21.71 44.37
N LYS A 105 29.54 -23.03 44.55
CA LYS A 105 28.83 -23.79 45.59
C LYS A 105 29.34 -23.32 46.96
N ILE A 106 28.40 -23.04 47.87
CA ILE A 106 28.64 -22.75 49.29
C ILE A 106 28.80 -24.07 50.04
#